data_AF-A0A378C816-F1
#
_entry.id   AF-A0A378C816-F1
#
_cell.length_a   1.000
_cell.length_b   1.000
_cell.length_c   1.000
_cell.angle_alpha   90.00
_cell.angle_beta   90.00
_cell.angle_gamma   90.00
#
_symmetry.space_group_name_H-M   'P 1'
#
loop_
_entity.id
_entity.type
_entity.pdbx_description
1 polymer ?
#
loop_
_entity_poly.entity_id
_entity_poly.type
_entity_poly.pdbx_seq_one_letter_code
_entity_poly.pdbx_strand_id
1 'polypeptide(L)'
;MPDISTPNLDYNDMVEAWDINDALMGGTLEMRRQGKKYLPKWPNEDPESYKERLASATLLPAYEEAIKQNIGRVFAEPTVLSEDSPEQIRELSPDIDMEGNRLDVWAQQFFSIGFQYGLVHALVDFPKIDPEAVKTKADEKSRGIPPICHDA
;
A
#
# COMPACT_ATOMS: atom_id res chain seq x y z
N MET A 1 11.47 25.86 -11.23
CA MET A 1 10.78 24.58 -11.04
C MET A 1 9.81 24.76 -9.89
N PRO A 2 8.61 24.14 -9.92
CA PRO A 2 7.80 24.03 -8.72
C PRO A 2 8.63 23.35 -7.63
N ASP A 3 8.48 23.80 -6.39
CA ASP A 3 9.11 23.15 -5.24
C ASP A 3 8.43 21.79 -5.02
N ILE A 4 9.23 20.72 -4.96
CA ILE A 4 8.73 19.36 -4.70
C ILE A 4 8.04 19.26 -3.33
N SER A 5 8.30 20.20 -2.41
CA SER A 5 7.66 20.23 -1.10
C SER A 5 6.26 20.86 -1.11
N THR A 6 5.82 21.47 -2.23
CA THR A 6 4.50 22.09 -2.35
C THR A 6 3.54 21.13 -3.06
N PRO A 7 2.53 20.59 -2.35
CA PRO A 7 1.53 19.72 -2.98
C PRO A 7 0.73 20.47 -4.04
N ASN A 8 0.41 19.79 -5.14
CA ASN A 8 -0.51 20.32 -6.14
C ASN A 8 -1.96 20.27 -5.61
N LEU A 9 -2.89 20.88 -6.34
CA LEU A 9 -4.31 20.91 -5.94
C LEU A 9 -4.90 19.49 -5.88
N ASP A 10 -4.58 18.65 -6.87
CA ASP A 10 -5.06 17.27 -6.95
C ASP A 10 -4.66 16.44 -5.72
N TYR A 11 -3.45 16.63 -5.19
CA TYR A 11 -3.01 15.99 -3.95
C TYR A 11 -3.89 16.40 -2.78
N ASN A 12 -4.16 17.70 -2.62
CA ASN A 12 -4.98 18.19 -1.50
C ASN A 12 -6.42 17.68 -1.58
N ASP A 13 -6.96 17.56 -2.80
CA ASP A 13 -8.29 16.98 -3.04
C ASP A 13 -8.32 15.49 -2.67
N MET A 14 -7.21 14.78 -2.85
CA MET A 14 -7.09 13.36 -2.49
C MET A 14 -6.89 13.10 -0.99
N VAL A 15 -6.29 14.04 -0.24
CA VAL A 15 -6.03 13.87 1.20
C VAL A 15 -7.31 13.56 1.99
N GLU A 16 -8.42 14.24 1.70
CA GLU A 16 -9.68 13.99 2.40
C GLU A 16 -10.21 12.57 2.13
N ALA A 17 -10.06 12.09 0.88
CA ALA A 17 -10.45 10.74 0.49
C ALA A 17 -9.56 9.68 1.16
N TRP A 18 -8.24 9.93 1.26
CA TRP A 18 -7.31 9.03 1.93
C TRP A 18 -7.59 8.92 3.44
N ASP A 19 -7.87 10.06 4.09
CA ASP A 19 -8.19 10.14 5.51
C ASP A 19 -9.37 9.24 5.91
N ILE A 20 -10.45 9.26 5.12
CA ILE A 20 -11.62 8.42 5.37
C ILE A 20 -11.36 6.96 4.99
N ASN A 21 -10.59 6.69 3.93
CA ASN A 21 -10.20 5.34 3.55
C ASN A 21 -9.40 4.67 4.69
N ASP A 22 -8.43 5.36 5.28
CA ASP A 22 -7.64 4.88 6.41
C ASP A 22 -8.52 4.58 7.63
N ALA A 23 -9.48 5.46 7.92
CA ALA A 23 -10.41 5.25 9.03
C ALA A 23 -11.31 4.02 8.82
N LEU A 24 -11.81 3.84 7.60
CA LEU A 24 -12.65 2.70 7.22
C LEU A 24 -11.86 1.38 7.25
N MET A 25 -10.63 1.39 6.75
CA MET A 25 -9.74 0.21 6.78
C MET A 25 -9.22 -0.12 8.18
N GLY A 26 -9.05 0.88 9.05
CA GLY A 26 -8.72 0.69 10.46
C GLY A 26 -9.87 0.11 11.30
N GLY A 27 -11.08 0.02 10.73
CA GLY A 27 -12.22 -0.66 11.33
C GLY A 27 -12.88 0.10 12.47
N THR A 28 -13.67 -0.63 13.26
CA THR A 28 -14.50 -0.03 14.33
C THR A 28 -13.67 0.72 15.38
N LEU A 29 -12.50 0.20 15.78
CA LEU A 29 -11.69 0.81 16.83
C LEU A 29 -11.06 2.12 16.35
N GLU A 30 -10.59 2.18 15.11
CA GLU A 30 -10.00 3.39 14.54
C GLU A 30 -11.05 4.48 14.36
N MET A 31 -12.22 4.14 13.80
CA MET A 31 -13.35 5.07 13.69
C MET A 31 -13.75 5.66 15.06
N ARG A 32 -13.77 4.85 16.11
CA ARG A 32 -14.05 5.32 17.48
C ARG A 32 -12.95 6.23 18.02
N ARG A 33 -11.68 5.93 17.74
CA ARG A 33 -10.54 6.78 18.13
C ARG A 33 -10.64 8.18 17.52
N GLN A 34 -11.16 8.28 16.30
CA GLN A 34 -11.39 9.56 15.62
C GLN A 34 -12.65 10.32 16.11
N GLY A 35 -13.47 9.68 16.95
CA GLY A 35 -14.47 10.33 17.80
C GLY A 35 -15.41 11.26 17.03
N LYS A 36 -15.37 12.56 17.34
CA LYS A 36 -16.27 13.56 16.77
C LYS A 36 -16.12 13.77 15.26
N LYS A 37 -15.02 13.34 14.65
CA LYS A 37 -14.81 13.45 13.20
C LYS A 37 -15.84 12.61 12.43
N TYR A 38 -16.01 11.35 12.83
CA TYR A 38 -16.94 10.42 12.17
C TYR A 38 -18.20 10.11 12.99
N LEU A 39 -18.20 10.48 14.27
CA LEU A 39 -19.37 10.40 15.13
C LEU A 39 -19.55 11.75 15.86
N PRO A 40 -20.07 12.79 15.19
CA PRO A 40 -20.30 14.08 15.81
C PRO A 40 -21.22 13.96 17.03
N LYS A 41 -20.93 14.77 18.06
CA LYS A 41 -21.82 14.94 19.21
C LYS A 41 -23.01 15.79 18.77
N TRP A 42 -24.25 15.39 19.10
CA TRP A 42 -25.40 16.22 18.77
C TRP A 42 -25.48 17.46 19.67
N PRO A 43 -26.10 18.57 19.22
CA PRO A 43 -26.09 19.85 19.93
C PRO A 43 -26.51 19.78 21.41
N ASN A 44 -27.51 18.95 21.74
CA ASN A 44 -28.06 18.79 23.09
C ASN A 44 -27.79 17.39 23.69
N GLU A 45 -26.83 16.64 23.14
CA GLU A 45 -26.48 15.33 23.68
C GLU A 45 -25.71 15.48 25.00
N ASP A 46 -26.01 14.63 25.97
CA ASP A 46 -25.24 14.57 27.21
C ASP A 46 -23.83 14.00 26.94
N PRO A 47 -22.75 14.52 27.58
CA PRO A 47 -21.40 14.01 27.37
C PRO A 47 -21.22 12.51 27.67
N GLU A 48 -21.91 11.95 28.67
CA GLU A 48 -21.83 10.52 28.98
C GLU A 48 -22.62 9.70 27.97
N SER A 49 -23.81 10.15 27.56
CA SER A 49 -24.55 9.53 26.46
C SER A 49 -23.75 9.50 25.15
N TYR A 50 -22.97 10.55 24.88
CA TYR A 50 -22.05 10.57 23.73
C TYR A 50 -20.98 9.48 23.84
N LYS A 51 -20.36 9.31 25.01
CA LYS A 51 -19.33 8.28 25.25
C LYS A 51 -19.90 6.88 25.11
N GLU A 52 -21.10 6.64 25.64
CA GLU A 52 -21.80 5.36 25.50
C GLU A 52 -22.09 5.06 24.02
N ARG A 53 -22.63 6.04 23.29
CA ARG A 53 -22.90 5.91 21.84
C ARG A 53 -21.63 5.66 21.04
N LEU A 54 -20.54 6.35 21.36
CA LEU A 54 -19.23 6.11 20.74
C LEU A 54 -18.71 4.70 21.04
N ALA A 55 -18.85 4.24 22.29
CA ALA A 55 -18.41 2.91 22.70
C ALA A 55 -19.24 1.77 22.09
N SER A 56 -20.52 2.00 21.78
CA SER A 56 -21.39 1.00 21.13
C SER A 56 -21.41 1.07 19.61
N ALA A 57 -21.07 2.22 19.01
CA ALA A 57 -21.08 2.41 17.56
C ALA A 57 -20.13 1.41 16.87
N THR A 58 -20.64 0.61 15.94
CA THR A 58 -19.87 -0.42 15.24
C THR A 58 -19.90 -0.13 13.75
N LEU A 59 -18.73 -0.16 13.11
CA LEU A 59 -18.61 0.01 11.67
C LEU A 59 -19.09 -1.26 10.96
N LEU A 60 -19.96 -1.10 9.96
CA LEU A 60 -20.21 -2.15 8.98
C LEU A 60 -18.99 -2.25 8.06
N PRO A 61 -18.26 -3.39 8.01
CA PRO A 61 -16.98 -3.49 7.30
C PRO A 61 -17.12 -3.60 5.77
N ALA A 62 -18.20 -3.08 5.19
CA ALA A 62 -18.51 -3.22 3.78
C ALA A 62 -17.42 -2.65 2.86
N TYR A 63 -16.74 -1.58 3.30
CA TYR A 63 -15.64 -0.98 2.53
C TYR A 63 -14.42 -1.93 2.45
N GLU A 64 -13.93 -2.40 3.60
CA GLU A 64 -12.81 -3.34 3.69
C GLU A 64 -13.12 -4.65 2.96
N GLU A 65 -14.34 -5.18 3.13
CA GLU A 65 -14.79 -6.39 2.45
C GLU A 65 -14.84 -6.19 0.93
N ALA A 66 -15.35 -5.06 0.44
CA ALA A 66 -15.41 -4.77 -0.99
C ALA A 66 -14.01 -4.69 -1.60
N ILE A 67 -13.05 -4.05 -0.93
CA ILE A 67 -11.66 -3.99 -1.39
C ILE A 67 -11.06 -5.40 -1.46
N LYS A 68 -11.13 -6.17 -0.37
CA LYS A 68 -10.58 -7.53 -0.32
C LYS A 68 -11.22 -8.45 -1.36
N GLN A 69 -12.53 -8.34 -1.56
CA GLN A 69 -13.24 -9.13 -2.58
C GLN A 69 -12.79 -8.77 -3.99
N ASN A 70 -12.62 -7.49 -4.32
CA ASN A 70 -12.17 -7.07 -5.64
C ASN A 70 -10.72 -7.50 -5.91
N ILE A 71 -9.83 -7.32 -4.93
CA ILE A 71 -8.45 -7.82 -5.03
C ILE A 71 -8.44 -9.34 -5.23
N GLY A 72 -9.22 -10.07 -4.44
CA GLY A 72 -9.34 -11.53 -4.57
C GLY A 72 -9.90 -11.99 -5.93
N ARG A 73 -10.73 -11.17 -6.59
CA ARG A 73 -11.20 -11.44 -7.96
C ARG A 73 -10.12 -11.17 -9.01
N VAL A 74 -9.33 -10.11 -8.86
CA VAL A 74 -8.25 -9.76 -9.79
C VAL A 74 -7.14 -10.81 -9.75
N PHE A 75 -6.79 -11.28 -8.56
CA PHE A 75 -5.73 -12.29 -8.34
C PHE A 75 -6.32 -13.68 -8.06
N ALA A 76 -7.51 -13.98 -8.60
CA ALA A 76 -8.16 -15.28 -8.40
C ALA A 76 -7.33 -16.42 -9.02
N GLU A 77 -6.65 -16.14 -10.12
CA GLU A 77 -5.69 -17.04 -10.76
C GLU A 77 -4.26 -16.59 -10.42
N PRO A 78 -3.33 -17.54 -10.21
CA PRO A 78 -1.93 -17.19 -9.97
C PRO A 78 -1.36 -16.37 -11.12
N THR A 79 -0.59 -15.34 -10.79
CA THR A 79 0.18 -14.59 -11.79
C THR A 79 1.25 -15.52 -12.39
N VAL A 80 1.19 -15.73 -13.71
CA VAL A 80 2.15 -16.57 -14.43
C VAL A 80 2.94 -15.71 -15.40
N LEU A 81 4.26 -15.86 -15.39
CA LEU A 81 5.12 -15.26 -16.40
C LEU A 81 5.00 -15.99 -17.73
N SER A 82 5.06 -15.25 -18.83
CA SER A 82 5.07 -15.81 -20.17
C SER A 82 6.35 -16.64 -20.43
N GLU A 83 6.25 -17.60 -21.35
CA GLU A 83 7.41 -18.31 -21.90
C GLU A 83 8.39 -17.37 -22.64
N ASP A 84 7.94 -16.17 -23.01
CA ASP A 84 8.78 -15.13 -23.62
C ASP A 84 9.34 -14.11 -22.60
N SER A 85 9.00 -14.24 -21.31
CA SER A 85 9.51 -13.33 -20.28
C SER A 85 11.05 -13.41 -20.20
N PRO A 86 11.76 -12.26 -20.13
CA PRO A 86 13.20 -12.25 -20.03
C PRO A 86 13.70 -13.06 -18.83
N GLU A 87 14.79 -13.80 -19.00
CA GLU A 87 15.33 -14.68 -17.95
C GLU A 87 15.61 -13.92 -16.65
N GLN A 88 16.08 -12.67 -16.76
CA GLN A 88 16.33 -11.81 -15.61
C GLN A 88 15.08 -11.56 -14.76
N ILE A 89 13.91 -11.45 -15.38
CA ILE A 89 12.64 -11.28 -14.64
C ILE A 89 12.26 -12.58 -13.94
N ARG A 90 12.49 -13.73 -14.59
CA ARG A 90 12.26 -15.04 -13.98
C ARG A 90 13.15 -15.30 -12.79
N GLU A 91 14.41 -14.90 -12.87
CA GLU A 91 15.38 -15.01 -11.76
C GLU A 91 14.95 -14.17 -10.54
N LEU A 92 14.36 -12.99 -10.76
CA LEU A 92 13.86 -12.11 -9.69
C LEU A 92 12.50 -12.54 -9.12
N SER A 93 11.68 -13.25 -9.90
CA SER A 93 10.29 -13.53 -9.55
C SER A 93 10.05 -14.31 -8.25
N PRO A 94 10.93 -15.24 -7.83
CA PRO A 94 10.77 -15.93 -6.55
C PRO A 94 10.99 -15.03 -5.34
N ASP A 95 11.72 -13.92 -5.49
CA ASP A 95 12.11 -13.00 -4.41
C ASP A 95 12.41 -11.61 -5.00
N ILE A 96 11.35 -10.84 -5.29
CA ILE A 96 11.47 -9.61 -6.09
C ILE A 96 11.89 -8.38 -5.28
N ASP A 97 11.69 -8.45 -3.97
CA ASP A 97 12.02 -7.40 -3.00
C ASP A 97 13.16 -7.80 -2.05
N MET A 98 13.76 -8.99 -2.24
CA MET A 98 14.79 -9.55 -1.36
C MET A 98 14.34 -9.74 0.10
N GLU A 99 13.03 -9.65 0.38
CA GLU A 99 12.43 -9.93 1.68
C GLU A 99 11.71 -11.30 1.69
N GLY A 100 11.84 -12.07 0.60
CA GLY A 100 11.23 -13.37 0.41
C GLY A 100 9.85 -13.31 -0.24
N ASN A 101 9.42 -12.15 -0.76
CA ASN A 101 8.14 -12.04 -1.45
C ASN A 101 8.32 -12.39 -2.92
N ARG A 102 7.54 -13.37 -3.36
CA ARG A 102 7.39 -13.66 -4.79
C ARG A 102 6.69 -12.50 -5.49
N LEU A 103 6.94 -12.36 -6.79
CA LEU A 103 6.32 -11.34 -7.65
C LEU A 103 4.79 -11.29 -7.52
N ASP A 104 4.10 -12.42 -7.38
CA ASP A 104 2.65 -12.45 -7.26
C ASP A 104 2.14 -11.88 -5.93
N VAL A 105 2.85 -12.18 -4.82
CA VAL A 105 2.54 -11.63 -3.49
C VAL A 105 2.78 -10.12 -3.47
N TRP A 106 3.94 -9.70 -3.98
CA TRP A 106 4.29 -8.29 -4.11
C TRP A 106 3.29 -7.54 -4.98
N ALA A 107 2.92 -8.09 -6.16
CA ALA A 107 1.96 -7.46 -7.05
C ALA A 107 0.56 -7.32 -6.43
N GLN A 108 0.14 -8.28 -5.60
CA GLN A 108 -1.13 -8.19 -4.89
C GLN A 108 -1.13 -7.07 -3.85
N GLN A 109 -0.03 -6.91 -3.10
CA GLN A 109 0.14 -5.81 -2.14
C GLN A 109 0.19 -4.46 -2.84
N PHE A 110 1.03 -4.35 -3.87
CA PHE A 110 1.15 -3.18 -4.72
C PHE A 110 -0.20 -2.74 -5.30
N PHE A 111 -0.95 -3.69 -5.88
CA PHE A 111 -2.30 -3.43 -6.40
C PHE A 111 -3.28 -3.04 -5.29
N SER A 112 -3.20 -3.65 -4.11
CA SER A 112 -4.05 -3.28 -2.97
C SER A 112 -3.88 -1.81 -2.58
N ILE A 113 -2.64 -1.33 -2.51
CA ILE A 113 -2.33 0.08 -2.21
C ILE A 113 -2.90 0.97 -3.31
N GLY A 114 -2.61 0.66 -4.59
CA GLY A 114 -3.13 1.42 -5.71
C GLY A 114 -4.66 1.46 -5.78
N PHE A 115 -5.33 0.35 -5.44
CA PHE A 115 -6.79 0.26 -5.41
C PHE A 115 -7.41 1.11 -4.30
N GLN A 116 -6.74 1.19 -3.13
CA GLN A 116 -7.21 1.98 -1.99
C GLN A 116 -6.95 3.49 -2.14
N TYR A 117 -5.77 3.87 -2.63
CA TYR A 117 -5.34 5.27 -2.67
C TYR A 117 -5.44 5.92 -4.06
N GLY A 118 -5.70 5.13 -5.10
CA GLY A 118 -5.82 5.60 -6.49
C GLY A 118 -4.49 5.82 -7.20
N LEU A 119 -3.38 5.79 -6.47
CA LEU A 119 -2.01 5.89 -6.98
C LEU A 119 -1.07 5.10 -6.06
N VAL A 120 -0.07 4.45 -6.64
CA VAL A 120 0.99 3.72 -5.94
C VAL A 120 2.26 3.80 -6.78
N HIS A 121 3.43 3.86 -6.15
CA HIS A 121 4.71 3.88 -6.84
C HIS A 121 5.55 2.66 -6.45
N ALA A 122 6.29 2.13 -7.42
CA ALA A 122 7.30 1.11 -7.16
C ALA A 122 8.67 1.80 -7.20
N LEU A 123 9.40 1.75 -6.10
CA LEU A 123 10.79 2.19 -6.06
C LEU A 123 11.68 1.01 -6.39
N VAL A 124 12.39 1.08 -7.51
CA VAL A 124 13.42 0.10 -7.85
C VAL A 124 14.76 0.62 -7.32
N ASP A 125 15.31 -0.03 -6.31
CA ASP A 125 16.60 0.31 -5.71
C ASP A 125 17.67 -0.75 -6.01
N PHE A 126 18.91 -0.43 -5.67
CA PHE A 126 20.05 -1.32 -5.79
C PHE A 126 20.95 -1.20 -4.55
N PRO A 127 21.40 -2.32 -3.96
CA PRO A 127 22.25 -2.29 -2.77
C PRO A 127 23.51 -1.44 -2.96
N LYS A 128 23.86 -0.65 -1.94
CA LYS A 128 25.12 0.11 -1.97
C LYS A 128 26.31 -0.84 -2.00
N ILE A 129 26.99 -0.87 -3.14
CA ILE A 129 28.22 -1.62 -3.37
C ILE A 129 29.43 -0.70 -3.25
N ASP A 130 30.53 -1.25 -2.72
CA ASP A 130 31.83 -0.61 -2.74
C ASP A 130 32.30 -0.47 -4.20
N PRO A 131 32.46 0.77 -4.72
CA PRO A 131 32.85 1.01 -6.12
C PRO A 131 34.24 0.48 -6.46
N GLU A 132 35.10 0.27 -5.47
CA GLU A 132 36.42 -0.35 -5.69
C GLU A 132 36.32 -1.87 -5.89
N ALA A 133 35.29 -2.50 -5.32
CA ALA A 133 35.10 -3.94 -5.33
C ALA A 133 34.17 -4.44 -6.46
N VAL A 134 33.28 -3.58 -6.98
CA VAL A 134 32.31 -3.92 -8.03
C VAL A 134 32.29 -2.78 -9.06
N LYS A 135 32.89 -3.01 -10.23
CA LYS A 135 33.07 -1.98 -11.27
C LYS A 135 32.20 -2.23 -12.50
N THR A 136 31.68 -3.45 -12.67
CA THR A 136 30.93 -3.86 -13.86
C THR A 136 29.65 -4.62 -13.53
N LYS A 137 28.67 -4.62 -14.45
CA LYS A 137 27.48 -5.48 -14.37
C LYS A 137 27.80 -6.98 -14.26
N ALA A 138 28.97 -7.40 -14.70
CA ALA A 138 29.44 -8.77 -14.55
C ALA A 138 29.87 -9.06 -13.10
N ASP A 139 30.53 -8.09 -12.45
CA ASP A 139 30.90 -8.17 -11.04
C ASP A 139 29.65 -8.21 -10.13
N GLU A 140 28.63 -7.40 -10.44
CA GLU A 140 27.33 -7.39 -9.77
C GLU A 140 26.66 -8.77 -9.81
N LYS A 141 26.55 -9.36 -11.02
CA LYS A 141 25.98 -10.70 -11.21
C LYS A 141 26.79 -11.78 -10.47
N SER A 142 28.11 -11.69 -10.49
CA SER A 142 28.99 -12.68 -9.82
C SER A 142 28.83 -12.69 -8.30
N ARG A 143 28.37 -11.58 -7.72
CA ARG A 143 28.14 -11.42 -6.28
C ARG A 143 26.69 -11.59 -5.86
N GLY A 144 25.78 -11.87 -6.80
CA GLY A 144 24.36 -12.11 -6.51
C GLY A 144 23.65 -10.88 -5.96
N ILE A 145 23.92 -9.69 -6.50
CA ILE A 145 23.31 -8.43 -6.07
C ILE A 145 22.29 -7.98 -7.13
N PRO A 146 21.00 -8.34 -7.01
CA PRO A 146 19.96 -7.91 -7.94
C PRO A 146 19.38 -6.52 -7.59
N PRO A 147 18.68 -5.88 -8.54
CA PRO A 147 17.78 -4.77 -8.23
C PRO A 147 16.60 -5.24 -7.34
N ILE A 148 16.11 -4.34 -6.49
CA ILE A 148 15.10 -4.60 -5.46
C ILE A 148 13.89 -3.71 -5.69
N CYS A 149 12.67 -4.27 -5.68
CA CYS A 149 11.45 -3.50 -5.72
C CYS A 149 10.95 -3.21 -4.29
N HIS A 150 10.71 -1.94 -3.98
CA HIS A 150 10.04 -1.50 -2.76
C HIS A 150 8.70 -0.84 -3.10
N ASP A 151 7.74 -1.02 -2.20
CA ASP A 151 6.47 -0.29 -2.23
C ASP A 151 6.71 1.14 -1.73
N ALA A 152 6.30 2.15 -2.50
CA ALA A 152 6.46 3.56 -2.17
C ALA A 152 5.16 4.37 -2.31
#